data_AF-A0A958Q5J7-F1
#
_entry.id   AF-A0A958Q5J7-F1
#
_cell.length_a   1.000
_cell.length_b   1.000
_cell.length_c   1.000
_cell.angle_alpha   90.00
_cell.angle_beta   90.00
_cell.angle_gamma   90.00
#
_symmetry.space_group_name_H-M   'P 1'
#
loop_
_entity.id
_entity.type
_entity.pdbx_description
1 polymer ?
#
loop_
_entity_poly.entity_id
_entity_poly.type
_entity_poly.pdbx_seq_one_letter_code
_entity_poly.pdbx_strand_id
1 'polypeptide(L)'
;VLHQEAKIQGQILSNISETESKLSGQIPRREVRVLDPSIEFSSSIWIMGDFIIMIMTRNEPYYAFQLHDSVFAGNLREVFQHLYSRGQIIDTECQ
;
A
#
# COMPACT_ATOMS: atom_id res chain seq x y z
N VAL A 1 -30.05 -12.36 -1.09
CA VAL A 1 -29.61 -11.02 -1.56
C VAL A 1 -28.16 -11.17 -1.96
N LEU A 2 -27.89 -11.08 -3.26
CA LEU A 2 -26.57 -11.30 -3.87
C LEU A 2 -25.54 -10.38 -3.20
N HIS A 3 -24.48 -10.98 -2.62
CA HIS A 3 -23.30 -10.23 -2.22
C HIS A 3 -22.67 -9.65 -3.49
N GLN A 4 -22.95 -8.37 -3.78
CA GLN A 4 -22.09 -7.60 -4.66
C GLN A 4 -20.72 -7.58 -4.00
N GLU A 5 -19.80 -8.39 -4.50
CA GLU A 5 -18.39 -8.28 -4.13
C GLU A 5 -17.95 -6.87 -4.48
N ALA A 6 -17.68 -6.05 -3.46
CA ALA A 6 -17.13 -4.72 -3.66
C ALA A 6 -15.84 -4.88 -4.48
N LYS A 7 -15.82 -4.27 -5.67
CA LYS A 7 -14.68 -4.34 -6.60
C LYS A 7 -13.57 -3.44 -6.07
N ILE A 8 -12.83 -3.92 -5.07
CA ILE A 8 -11.72 -3.19 -4.45
C ILE A 8 -10.51 -3.23 -5.39
N GLN A 9 -10.01 -2.07 -5.77
CA GLN A 9 -8.74 -1.87 -6.46
C GLN A 9 -7.73 -1.31 -5.45
N GLY A 10 -6.63 -2.02 -5.23
CA GLY A 10 -5.56 -1.56 -4.35
C GLY A 10 -4.63 -0.57 -5.05
N GLN A 11 -4.48 0.62 -4.50
CA GLN A 11 -3.41 1.54 -4.85
C GLN A 11 -2.29 1.36 -3.83
N ILE A 12 -1.11 0.97 -4.29
CA ILE A 12 0.00 0.61 -3.40
C ILE A 12 1.19 1.50 -3.74
N LEU A 13 1.77 2.09 -2.71
CA LEU A 13 3.06 2.75 -2.78
C LEU A 13 4.05 1.88 -2.04
N SER A 14 5.10 1.43 -2.72
CA SER A 14 6.05 0.45 -2.18
C SER A 14 7.49 0.87 -2.41
N ASN A 15 8.39 0.29 -1.62
CA ASN A 15 9.82 0.37 -1.92
C ASN A 15 10.13 -0.54 -3.12
N ILE A 16 11.21 -0.24 -3.84
CA ILE A 16 11.80 -1.23 -4.75
C ILE A 16 12.29 -2.41 -3.90
N SER A 17 11.68 -3.58 -4.08
CA SER A 17 12.02 -4.78 -3.31
C SER A 17 11.84 -6.03 -4.16
N GLU A 18 12.61 -7.07 -3.84
CA GLU A 18 12.51 -8.38 -4.50
C GLU A 18 11.09 -8.96 -4.38
N THR A 19 10.42 -8.72 -3.25
CA THR A 19 9.04 -9.15 -3.01
C THR A 19 8.08 -8.53 -4.02
N GLU A 20 8.16 -7.23 -4.29
CA GLU A 20 7.26 -6.61 -5.27
C GLU A 20 7.54 -7.09 -6.69
N SER A 21 8.81 -7.30 -7.04
CA SER A 21 9.20 -7.88 -8.33
C SER A 21 8.60 -9.28 -8.50
N LYS A 22 8.68 -10.13 -7.47
CA LYS A 22 8.07 -11.48 -7.49
C LYS A 22 6.56 -11.42 -7.63
N LEU A 23 5.90 -10.49 -6.95
CA LEU A 23 4.43 -10.41 -6.97
C LEU A 23 3.87 -9.69 -8.21
N SER A 24 4.72 -9.01 -8.99
CA SER A 24 4.29 -8.26 -10.17
C SER A 24 3.59 -9.17 -11.19
N GLY A 25 2.45 -8.72 -11.71
CA GLY A 25 1.60 -9.50 -12.61
C GLY A 25 0.88 -10.71 -11.98
N GLN A 26 1.24 -11.15 -10.77
CA GLN A 26 0.64 -12.33 -10.14
C GLN A 26 -0.66 -12.04 -9.39
N ILE A 27 -0.73 -10.87 -8.75
CA ILE A 27 -1.88 -10.47 -7.94
C ILE A 27 -2.74 -9.50 -8.75
N PRO A 28 -3.99 -9.86 -9.10
CA PRO A 28 -4.87 -8.96 -9.82
C PRO A 28 -5.32 -7.80 -8.93
N ARG A 29 -5.77 -6.70 -9.56
CA ARG A 29 -6.41 -5.55 -8.89
C ARG A 29 -5.49 -4.79 -7.91
N ARG A 30 -4.20 -4.72 -8.23
CA ARG A 30 -3.25 -3.82 -7.58
C ARG A 30 -2.53 -2.96 -8.60
N GLU A 31 -2.37 -1.68 -8.30
CA GLU A 31 -1.49 -0.76 -9.03
C GLU A 31 -0.40 -0.31 -8.06
N VAL A 32 0.81 -0.82 -8.29
CA VAL A 32 1.98 -0.54 -7.45
C VAL A 32 2.79 0.58 -8.09
N ARG A 33 3.09 1.60 -7.29
CA ARG A 33 4.00 2.69 -7.66
C ARG A 33 5.18 2.73 -6.69
N VAL A 34 6.30 3.20 -7.20
CA VAL A 34 7.52 3.47 -6.42
C VAL A 34 7.77 4.96 -6.36
N LEU A 35 8.25 5.43 -5.21
CA LEU A 35 8.74 6.81 -5.04
C LEU A 35 10.24 6.88 -5.29
N ASP A 36 10.76 8.11 -5.18
CA ASP A 36 12.19 8.40 -5.03
C ASP A 36 12.86 7.36 -4.10
N PRO A 37 13.92 6.66 -4.56
CA PRO A 37 14.62 5.65 -3.78
C PRO A 37 15.20 6.12 -2.44
N SER A 38 15.32 7.44 -2.23
CA SER A 38 15.73 8.02 -0.94
C SER A 38 14.63 7.96 0.13
N ILE A 39 13.37 7.76 -0.26
CA ILE A 39 12.25 7.59 0.65
C ILE A 39 12.06 6.10 0.89
N GLU A 40 12.28 5.67 2.13
CA GLU A 40 12.17 4.28 2.51
C GLU A 40 11.03 4.06 3.52
N PHE A 41 10.06 3.23 3.13
CA PHE A 41 9.02 2.77 4.04
C PHE A 41 9.53 1.62 4.90
N SER A 42 9.64 1.84 6.21
CA SER A 42 10.02 0.83 7.20
C SER A 42 8.85 -0.05 7.68
N SER A 43 7.63 0.30 7.27
CA SER A 43 6.38 -0.30 7.69
C SER A 43 5.38 -0.39 6.54
N SER A 44 4.41 -1.30 6.66
CA SER A 44 3.23 -1.30 5.79
C SER A 44 2.08 -0.60 6.50
N ILE A 45 1.46 0.38 5.83
CA ILE A 45 0.30 1.11 6.33
C ILE A 45 -0.86 0.87 5.37
N TRP A 46 -1.94 0.27 5.86
CA TRP A 46 -3.16 0.03 5.10
C TRP A 46 -4.23 1.00 5.56
N ILE A 47 -4.86 1.70 4.62
CA ILE A 47 -5.92 2.67 4.89
C ILE A 47 -7.19 2.17 4.19
N MET A 48 -8.20 1.78 4.96
CA MET A 48 -9.44 1.15 4.47
C MET A 48 -10.65 1.84 5.11
N GLY A 49 -11.25 2.78 4.38
CA GLY A 49 -12.31 3.63 4.93
C GLY A 49 -11.78 4.47 6.09
N ASP A 50 -12.28 4.17 7.29
CA ASP A 50 -11.89 4.82 8.56
C ASP A 50 -10.93 3.97 9.41
N PHE A 51 -10.49 2.83 8.87
CA PHE A 51 -9.54 1.93 9.52
C PHE A 51 -8.13 2.14 8.98
N ILE A 52 -7.18 2.15 9.91
CA ILE A 52 -5.75 2.17 9.62
C ILE A 52 -5.14 0.92 10.27
N ILE A 53 -4.39 0.15 9.50
CA ILE A 53 -3.63 -0.98 10.01
C ILE A 53 -2.16 -0.71 9.70
N MET A 54 -1.31 -0.75 10.72
CA MET A 54 0.13 -0.60 10.57
C MET A 54 0.80 -1.91 10.94
N ILE A 55 1.65 -2.43 10.05
CA ILE A 55 2.27 -3.76 10.14
C ILE A 55 3.80 -3.59 10.11
N MET A 56 4.45 -4.05 11.17
CA MET A 56 5.89 -3.93 11.40
C MET A 56 6.53 -5.32 11.41
N THR A 57 7.19 -5.66 10.30
CA THR A 57 7.82 -6.98 10.11
C THR A 57 9.31 -6.88 9.83
N ARG A 58 9.88 -5.67 9.76
CA ARG A 58 11.29 -5.47 9.44
C ARG A 58 12.22 -5.79 10.62
N ASN A 59 11.76 -5.53 11.85
CA ASN A 59 12.51 -5.74 13.08
C ASN A 59 11.67 -6.55 14.05
N GLU A 60 12.31 -7.39 14.86
CA GLU A 60 11.65 -8.11 15.94
C GLU A 60 11.52 -7.23 17.20
N PRO A 61 10.43 -7.39 18.00
CA PRO A 61 9.31 -8.29 17.75
C PRO A 61 8.44 -7.83 16.58
N TYR A 62 7.84 -8.77 15.84
CA TYR A 62 6.85 -8.41 14.83
C TYR A 62 5.56 -7.99 15.51
N TYR A 63 4.99 -6.87 15.06
CA TYR A 63 3.72 -6.39 15.61
C TYR A 63 2.89 -5.70 14.54
N ALA A 64 1.60 -5.64 14.82
CA ALA A 64 0.68 -4.81 14.07
C ALA A 64 -0.29 -4.16 15.05
N PHE A 65 -0.83 -3.02 14.67
CA PHE A 65 -1.93 -2.40 15.39
C PHE A 65 -2.96 -1.86 14.41
N GLN A 66 -4.20 -1.83 14.89
CA GLN A 66 -5.35 -1.31 14.17
C GLN A 66 -5.88 -0.10 14.92
N LEU A 67 -6.16 0.96 14.17
CA LEU A 67 -6.79 2.17 14.64
C LEU A 67 -8.06 2.42 13.82
N HIS A 68 -9.15 2.77 14.50
CA HIS A 68 -10.39 3.19 13.88
C HIS A 68 -10.61 4.67 14.19
N ASP A 69 -10.26 5.52 13.23
CA ASP A 69 -10.32 6.99 13.35
C ASP A 69 -10.53 7.60 11.97
N SER A 70 -11.71 8.14 11.73
CA SER A 70 -12.11 8.69 10.42
C SER A 70 -11.34 9.95 10.04
N VAL A 71 -10.94 10.77 11.02
CA VAL A 71 -10.19 12.01 10.78
C VAL A 71 -8.75 11.66 10.38
N PHE A 72 -8.11 10.78 11.14
CA PHE A 72 -6.74 10.38 10.85
C PHE A 72 -6.66 9.56 9.56
N ALA A 73 -7.60 8.66 9.32
CA ALA A 73 -7.68 7.92 8.06
C ALA A 73 -7.90 8.85 6.86
N GLY A 74 -8.75 9.87 7.02
CA GLY A 74 -8.93 10.94 6.04
C GLY A 74 -7.62 11.65 5.69
N ASN A 75 -6.90 12.13 6.71
CA ASN A 75 -5.63 12.83 6.52
C ASN A 75 -4.57 11.93 5.87
N LEU A 76 -4.46 10.66 6.28
CA LEU A 76 -3.53 9.72 5.67
C LEU A 76 -3.88 9.40 4.22
N ARG A 77 -5.17 9.37 3.85
CA ARG A 77 -5.60 9.24 2.44
C ARG A 77 -5.09 10.41 1.61
N GLU A 78 -5.22 11.64 2.08
CA GLU A 78 -4.72 12.82 1.35
C GLU A 78 -3.19 12.79 1.19
N VAL A 79 -2.46 12.46 2.26
CA VAL A 79 -1.00 12.28 2.21
C VAL A 79 -0.64 11.20 1.19
N PHE A 80 -1.32 10.05 1.24
CA PHE A 80 -1.11 8.95 0.31
C PHE A 80 -1.36 9.41 -1.14
N GLN A 81 -2.48 10.08 -1.44
CA GLN A 81 -2.79 10.53 -2.80
C GLN A 81 -1.73 11.51 -3.34
N HIS A 82 -1.25 12.44 -2.50
CA HIS A 82 -0.16 13.35 -2.87
C HIS A 82 1.17 12.66 -3.15
N LEU A 83 1.48 11.58 -2.44
CA LEU A 83 2.67 10.77 -2.70
C LEU A 83 2.47 9.90 -3.95
N TYR A 84 1.30 9.26 -4.07
CA TYR A 84 0.95 8.36 -5.16
C TYR A 84 0.97 9.06 -6.53
N SER A 85 0.51 10.31 -6.60
CA SER A 85 0.55 11.11 -7.84
C SER A 85 1.97 11.43 -8.31
N ARG A 86 2.98 11.34 -7.44
CA ARG A 86 4.40 11.53 -7.75
C ARG A 86 5.14 10.22 -8.00
N GLY A 87 4.55 9.10 -7.61
CA GLY A 87 5.12 7.78 -7.82
C GLY A 87 5.10 7.38 -9.29
N GLN A 88 6.11 6.63 -9.70
CA GLN A 88 6.20 6.03 -11.03
C GLN A 88 5.58 4.63 -10.99
N ILE A 89 4.84 4.28 -12.04
CA ILE A 89 4.32 2.92 -12.20
C ILE A 89 5.50 1.99 -12.44
N ILE A 90 5.53 0.87 -11.74
CA ILE A 90 6.49 -0.18 -12.03
C ILE A 90 5.99 -0.91 -13.29
N ASP A 91 6.45 -0.48 -14.46
CA ASP A 91 6.34 -1.30 -15.67
C ASP A 91 7.37 -2.41 -15.56
N THR A 92 7.02 -3.52 -14.90
CA THR A 92 7.79 -4.76 -15.07
C THR A 92 7.52 -5.28 -16.48
N GLU A 93 8.25 -4.78 -17.46
CA GLU A 93 8.61 -5.64 -18.59
C GLU A 93 9.33 -6.84 -18.00
N CYS A 94 8.68 -8.02 -18.08
CA CYS A 94 9.26 -9.29 -17.72
C CYS A 94 10.65 -9.42 -18.36
N GLN A 95 11.69 -9.43 -17.52
CA GLN A 95 12.95 -10.12 -17.85
C GLN A 95 12.92 -11.51 -17.22
#